data_AF-A0A0N4WCY6-F1
#
_entry.id   AF-A0A0N4WCY6-F1
#
_cell.length_a   1.000
_cell.length_b   1.000
_cell.length_c   1.000
_cell.angle_alpha   90.00
_cell.angle_beta   90.00
_cell.angle_gamma   90.00
#
_symmetry.space_group_name_H-M   'P 1'
#
loop_
_entity.id
_entity.type
_entity.pdbx_description
1 polymer ?
#
loop_
_entity_poly.entity_id
_entity_poly.type
_entity_poly.pdbx_seq_one_letter_code
_entity_poly.pdbx_strand_id
1 'polypeptide(L)' 'MMADAEERLMVDLFRGYNSLVQPVRNKTELPMIIRIAMQLILLINVDEKEQVMHTNVWLTLVS' A
#
# COMPACT_ATOMS: atom_id res chain seq x y z
N MET A 1 26.54 7.76 11.27
CA MET A 1 25.83 8.92 11.85
C MET A 1 24.38 9.06 11.36
N MET A 2 24.08 9.24 10.05
CA MET A 2 22.67 9.30 9.60
C MET A 2 21.97 7.93 9.66
N ALA A 3 22.68 6.86 9.28
CA ALA A 3 22.17 5.49 9.36
C ALA A 3 21.86 5.04 10.81
N ASP A 4 22.66 5.46 11.79
CA ASP A 4 22.43 5.10 13.21
C ASP A 4 21.16 5.74 13.77
N ALA A 5 20.81 6.94 13.32
CA ALA A 5 19.58 7.61 13.72
C ALA A 5 18.35 6.94 13.08
N GLU A 6 18.46 6.56 11.81
CA GLU A 6 17.42 5.82 11.09
C GLU A 6 17.16 4.45 11.71
N GLU A 7 18.22 3.69 12.04
CA GLU A 7 18.11 2.39 12.69
C GLU A 7 17.41 2.49 14.06
N ARG A 8 17.78 3.49 14.87
CA ARG A 8 17.11 3.74 16.15
C ARG A 8 15.65 4.11 15.99
N LEU A 9 15.32 4.97 15.02
CA LEU A 9 13.94 5.34 14.71
C LEU A 9 13.11 4.13 14.27
N MET A 10 13.68 3.24 13.46
CA MET A 10 13.01 2.01 13.04
C MET A 10 12.67 1.13 14.24
N VAL A 11 13.63 0.91 15.15
CA VAL A 11 13.38 0.13 16.37
C VAL A 11 12.29 0.77 17.21
N ASP A 12 12.32 2.08 17.41
CA ASP A 12 11.35 2.79 18.24
C ASP A 12 9.94 2.82 17.62
N LEU A 13 9.81 3.02 16.30
CA LEU A 13 8.52 3.07 15.60
C LEU A 13 7.80 1.72 15.59
N PHE A 14 8.55 0.64 15.38
CA PHE A 14 7.99 -0.71 15.29
C PHE A 14 7.87 -1.41 16.64
N ARG A 15 8.37 -0.81 17.73
CA ARG A 15 8.27 -1.38 19.07
C ARG A 15 6.80 -1.50 19.50
N GLY A 16 6.30 -2.73 19.55
CA GLY A 16 4.90 -3.01 19.92
C GLY A 16 3.88 -2.76 18.81
N TYR A 17 4.33 -2.47 17.58
CA TYR A 17 3.46 -2.37 16.42
C TYR A 17 3.00 -3.77 15.97
N ASN A 18 1.70 -3.96 15.78
CA ASN A 18 1.11 -5.19 15.25
C ASN A 18 0.47 -4.91 13.89
N SER A 19 1.07 -5.43 12.83
CA SER A 19 0.59 -5.23 11.44
C SER A 19 -0.74 -5.92 11.14
N LEU A 20 -1.21 -6.85 11.97
CA LEU A 20 -2.51 -7.50 11.82
C LEU A 20 -3.66 -6.66 12.39
N VAL A 21 -3.35 -5.63 13.16
CA VAL A 21 -4.35 -4.73 13.76
C VAL A 21 -4.54 -3.51 12.86
N GLN A 22 -5.79 -3.18 12.57
CA GLN A 22 -6.12 -1.98 11.81
C GLN A 22 -5.57 -0.71 12.50
N PRO A 23 -4.95 0.22 11.76
CA PRO A 23 -4.30 1.40 12.33
C PRO A 23 -5.33 2.49 12.65
N VAL A 24 -6.20 2.24 13.63
CA VAL A 24 -7.19 3.22 14.12
C VAL A 24 -6.95 3.51 15.59
N ARG A 25 -7.16 4.76 16.02
CA ARG A 25 -7.06 5.13 17.44
C ARG A 25 -8.24 4.57 18.23
N ASN A 26 -9.45 4.68 17.70
CA ASN A 26 -10.66 4.15 18.31
C ASN A 26 -11.50 3.35 17.30
N LYS A 27 -12.14 2.28 17.76
CA LYS A 27 -13.04 1.46 16.93
C LYS A 27 -14.32 2.18 16.49
N THR A 28 -14.66 3.29 17.14
CA THR A 28 -15.82 4.12 16.81
C THR A 28 -15.53 5.15 15.72
N GLU A 29 -14.26 5.37 15.36
CA GLU A 29 -13.83 6.32 14.33
C GLU A 29 -13.94 5.73 12.90
N LEU A 30 -14.73 4.69 12.71
CA LEU A 30 -14.96 4.05 11.42
C LEU A 30 -15.85 4.95 10.53
N PRO A 31 -15.58 5.03 9.20
CA PRO A 31 -14.77 4.09 8.40
C PRO A 31 -13.32 4.54 8.12
N MET A 32 -12.39 3.58 8.06
CA MET A 32 -11.05 3.77 7.48
C MET A 32 -11.18 3.91 5.96
N ILE A 33 -10.82 5.07 5.41
CA ILE A 33 -10.92 5.35 3.98
C ILE A 33 -9.57 5.03 3.33
N ILE A 34 -9.57 4.10 2.37
CA ILE A 34 -8.39 3.79 1.56
C ILE A 34 -8.58 4.42 0.18
N ARG A 35 -7.66 5.27 -0.25
CA ARG A 35 -7.68 5.83 -1.60
C ARG A 35 -6.74 5.01 -2.47
N ILE A 36 -7.29 4.48 -3.55
CA ILE A 36 -6.53 3.70 -4.52
C ILE A 36 -6.44 4.52 -5.80
N ALA A 37 -5.22 4.69 -6.29
CA ALA A 37 -4.94 5.21 -7.61
C ALA A 37 -4.20 4.15 -8.42
N MET A 38 -4.41 4.16 -9.74
CA MET A 38 -3.72 3.26 -10.65
C MET A 38 -3.26 4.05 -11.87
N GLN A 39 -2.03 3.79 -12.28
CA GLN A 39 -1.45 4.35 -13.49
C GLN A 39 -1.14 3.23 -14.46
N LEU A 40 -1.77 3.26 -15.64
CA LEU A 40 -1.43 2.35 -16.73
C LEU A 40 -0.08 2.75 -17.30
N ILE A 41 0.82 1.77 -17.40
CA ILE A 41 2.13 1.94 -18.03
C ILE A 41 2.05 1.43 -19.47
N LEU A 42 1.56 0.19 -19.65
CA LEU A 42 1.54 -0.48 -20.95
C LEU A 42 0.40 -1.50 -21.05
N LEU A 43 -0.20 -1.59 -22.24
CA LEU A 43 -1.07 -2.68 -22.66
C LEU A 43 -0.23 -3.70 -23.45
N ILE A 44 0.01 -4.87 -22.88
CA ILE A 44 0.90 -5.90 -23.43
C ILE A 44 0.16 -6.76 -24.46
N ASN A 45 -1.04 -7.21 -24.13
CA ASN A 45 -1.85 -8.06 -25.00
C ASN A 45 -3.34 -7.91 -24.65
N VAL A 46 -4.20 -8.08 -25.65
CA VAL A 46 -5.65 -8.20 -25.56
C VAL A 46 -6.06 -9.47 -26.31
N ASP A 47 -6.58 -10.45 -25.57
CA ASP A 47 -7.25 -11.60 -26.14
C ASP A 47 -8.76 -11.35 -26.11
N GLU A 48 -9.32 -10.97 -27.26
CA GLU A 48 -10.75 -10.69 -27.40
C GLU A 48 -11.61 -11.96 -27.35
N LYS A 49 -11.04 -13.13 -27.66
CA LYS A 49 -11.80 -14.37 -27.63
C LYS A 49 -11.97 -14.84 -26.18
N GLU A 50 -10.91 -14.77 -25.40
CA GLU A 50 -10.90 -15.20 -23.99
C GLU A 50 -11.23 -14.05 -23.02
N GLN A 51 -11.39 -12.81 -23.51
CA GLN A 51 -11.69 -11.60 -22.72
C GLN A 51 -10.63 -11.29 -21.66
N VAL A 52 -9.36 -11.53 -21.99
CA VAL A 52 -8.22 -11.32 -21.09
C VAL A 52 -7.33 -10.21 -21.61
N MET A 53 -6.94 -9.30 -20.71
CA MET A 53 -5.97 -8.24 -20.99
C MET A 53 -4.76 -8.38 -20.07
N HIS A 54 -3.57 -8.36 -20.66
CA HIS A 54 -2.31 -8.28 -19.94
C HIS A 54 -1.82 -6.84 -19.96
N THR A 55 -1.71 -6.20 -18.81
CA THR A 55 -1.26 -4.81 -18.66
C THR A 55 -0.21 -4.69 -17.58
N ASN A 56 0.72 -3.75 -17.75
CA ASN A 56 1.60 -3.29 -16.68
C ASN A 56 1.00 -2.02 -16.08
N VAL A 57 0.79 -2.04 -14.77
CA VAL A 57 0.21 -0.93 -14.02
C VAL A 57 1.05 -0.66 -12.77
N TRP A 58 1.08 0.61 -12.35
CA TRP A 58 1.49 0.98 -10.99
C TRP A 58 0.23 1.16 -10.15
N LEU A 59 0.19 0.48 -9.00
CA LEU A 59 -0.85 0.69 -7.99
C LEU A 59 -0.28 1.59 -6.89
N THR A 60 -1.02 2.63 -6.53
CA THR A 60 -0.66 3.54 -5.45
C THR A 60 -1.76 3.57 -4.42
N LEU A 61 -1.39 3.24 -3.18
CA LEU A 61 -2.23 3.42 -2.01
C LEU A 61 -1.90 4.79 -1.41
N VAL A 62 -2.89 5.66 -1.32
CA VAL A 62 -2.77 6.95 -0.65
C VAL A 62 -3.66 6.88 0.59
N SER A 63 -3.02 6.89 1.76
CA SER A 63 -3.72 6.94 3.05
C SER A 63 -4.21 8.33 3.38
#